data_AF-A0A932Z8W0-F1
#
_entry.id   AF-A0A932Z8W0-F1
#
_cell.length_a   1.000
_cell.length_b   1.000
_cell.length_c   1.000
_cell.angle_alpha   90.00
_cell.angle_beta   90.00
_cell.angle_gamma   90.00
#
_symmetry.space_group_name_H-M   'P 1'
#
loop_
_entity.id
_entity.type
_entity.pdbx_description
1 polymer ?
#
loop_
_entity_poly.entity_id
_entity_poly.type
_entity_poly.pdbx_seq_one_letter_code
_entity_poly.pdbx_strand_id
1 'polypeptide(L)' 'MRKPSLNRVREMFVLTRFAGRQLGVPLSQLEVLKASRETQQAVDDWRYRVAMGNEF' A
#
# COMPACT_ATOMS: atom_id res chain seq x y z
N MET A 1 27.44 -5.55 17.25
CA MET A 1 25.97 -5.42 17.21
C MET A 1 25.57 -4.75 15.89
N ARG A 2 24.98 -5.49 14.94
CA ARG A 2 24.32 -4.89 13.76
C ARG A 2 22.94 -4.43 14.22
N LYS A 3 22.62 -3.13 14.06
CA LYS A 3 21.24 -2.66 14.20
C LYS A 3 20.37 -3.43 13.18
N PRO A 4 19.19 -3.96 13.55
CA PRO A 4 18.31 -4.55 12.56
C PRO A 4 18.00 -3.44 11.55
N SER A 5 18.28 -3.71 10.28
CA SER A 5 17.86 -2.85 9.18
C SER A 5 16.34 -2.76 9.25
N LEU A 6 15.83 -1.63 9.75
CA LEU A 6 14.40 -1.28 9.72
C LEU A 6 13.91 -1.57 8.31
N ASN A 7 13.07 -2.61 8.18
CA ASN A 7 12.45 -3.00 6.93
C ASN A 7 11.44 -1.91 6.57
N ARG A 8 11.92 -0.80 5.97
CA ARG A 8 11.09 0.32 5.56
C ARG A 8 10.22 -0.16 4.40
N VAL A 9 8.93 -0.28 4.68
CA VAL A 9 7.91 -0.60 3.67
C VAL A 9 7.88 0.56 2.68
N ARG A 10 8.03 0.25 1.40
CA ARG A 10 7.97 1.25 0.34
C ARG A 10 6.50 1.47 -0.06
N GLU A 11 6.18 2.70 -0.43
CA GLU A 11 4.91 3.05 -1.06
C GLU A 11 4.68 2.17 -2.31
N MET A 12 3.44 1.73 -2.50
CA MET A 12 3.02 0.98 -3.68
C MET A 12 2.13 1.87 -4.54
N PHE A 13 2.38 1.89 -5.84
CA PHE A 13 1.54 2.62 -6.79
C PHE A 13 0.67 1.64 -7.56
N VAL A 14 -0.60 2.00 -7.72
CA VAL A 14 -1.52 1.28 -8.60
C VAL A 14 -1.88 2.13 -9.79
N LEU A 15 -2.07 1.48 -10.94
CA LEU A 15 -2.54 2.14 -12.14
C LEU A 15 -4.07 2.21 -12.10
N THR A 16 -4.60 3.41 -12.23
CA THR A 16 -6.04 3.66 -12.34
C THR A 16 -6.36 4.48 -13.57
N ARG A 17 -7.58 4.33 -14.08
CA ARG A 17 -8.08 5.14 -15.19
C ARG A 17 -8.94 6.26 -14.64
N PHE A 18 -8.56 7.50 -14.92
CA PHE A 18 -9.32 8.69 -14.53
C PHE A 18 -9.34 9.69 -15.68
N ALA A 19 -10.52 10.24 -16.00
CA ALA A 19 -10.71 11.22 -17.07
C ALA A 19 -10.05 10.83 -18.41
N GLY A 20 -10.14 9.54 -18.79
CA GLY A 20 -9.56 9.02 -20.03
C GLY A 20 -8.04 8.79 -20.01
N ARG A 21 -7.37 9.01 -18.86
CA ARG A 21 -5.92 8.87 -18.70
C ARG A 21 -5.59 7.74 -17.73
N GLN A 22 -4.42 7.14 -17.88
CA GLN A 22 -3.86 6.20 -16.92
C GLN A 22 -2.96 6.96 -15.93
N LEU A 23 -3.25 6.82 -14.64
CA LEU A 23 -2.53 7.48 -13.55
C LEU A 23 -1.94 6.44 -12.60
N GLY A 24 -0.71 6.66 -12.16
CA GLY A 24 -0.15 5.96 -11.00
C GLY A 24 -0.59 6.69 -9.73
N VAL A 25 -1.33 6.02 -8.86
CA VAL A 25 -1.82 6.59 -7.60
C VAL A 25 -1.24 5.80 -6.44
N PRO A 26 -0.71 6.47 -5.39
CA PRO A 26 -0.28 5.81 -4.17
C PRO A 26 -1.41 4.99 -3.55
N LEU A 27 -1.12 3.75 -3.15
CA LEU A 27 -2.10 2.87 -2.52
C LEU A 27 -2.55 3.41 -1.16
N SER A 28 -1.69 4.17 -0.48
CA SER A 28 -2.02 4.88 0.77
C SER A 28 -3.18 5.87 0.62
N GLN A 29 -3.42 6.40 -0.58
CA GLN A 29 -4.46 7.40 -0.85
C GLN A 29 -5.81 6.79 -1.27
N LEU A 30 -5.91 5.45 -1.32
CA LEU A 30 -7.07 4.75 -1.86
C LEU A 30 -7.84 3.99 -0.77
N GLU A 31 -9.17 4.01 -0.91
CA GLU A 31 -10.09 3.16 -0.17
C GLU A 31 -10.57 2.01 -1.06
N VAL A 32 -10.60 0.79 -0.52
CA VAL A 32 -11.11 -0.38 -1.24
C VAL A 32 -12.61 -0.44 -1.05
N LEU A 33 -13.38 -0.11 -2.10
CA LEU A 33 -14.85 -0.12 -2.04
C LEU A 33 -15.44 -1.50 -2.38
N LYS A 34 -14.88 -2.17 -3.40
CA LYS A 34 -15.33 -3.49 -3.84
C LYS A 34 -14.16 -4.23 -4.47
N ALA A 35 -13.75 -5.33 -3.86
CA ALA A 35 -12.66 -6.17 -4.34
C ALA A 35 -12.92 -7.64 -4.00
N SER A 36 -12.14 -8.54 -4.60
CA SER A 36 -12.12 -9.93 -4.14
C SER A 36 -11.54 -9.99 -2.73
N ARG A 37 -11.84 -11.06 -2.00
CA ARG A 37 -11.26 -11.31 -0.66
C ARG A 37 -9.73 -11.30 -0.69
N GLU A 38 -9.14 -11.88 -1.73
CA GLU A 38 -7.69 -11.93 -1.90
C GLU A 38 -7.09 -10.53 -2.07
N THR A 39 -7.71 -9.69 -2.91
CA THR A 39 -7.26 -8.31 -3.09
C THR A 39 -7.42 -7.49 -1.81
N GLN A 40 -8.52 -7.66 -1.08
CA GLN A 40 -8.73 -6.99 0.20
C GLN A 40 -7.62 -7.37 1.20
N GLN A 41 -7.34 -8.67 1.34
CA GLN A 41 -6.29 -9.16 2.23
C GLN A 41 -4.91 -8.60 1.85
N ALA A 42 -4.58 -8.58 0.55
CA ALA A 42 -3.30 -8.05 0.08
C ALA A 42 -3.11 -6.56 0.42
N VAL A 43 -4.19 -5.77 0.32
CA VAL A 43 -4.16 -4.34 0.69
C VAL A 43 -4.04 -4.17 2.20
N ASP A 44 -4.75 -4.97 2.99
CA ASP A 44 -4.70 -4.90 4.46
C ASP A 44 -3.34 -5.35 5.01
N ASP A 45 -2.75 -6.40 4.44
CA ASP A 45 -1.39 -6.86 4.76
C ASP A 45 -0.34 -5.79 4.43
N TRP A 46 -0.54 -5.03 3.35
CA TRP A 46 0.32 -3.90 3.03
C TRP A 46 0.13 -2.76 4.05
N ARG A 47 -1.10 -2.38 4.37
CA ARG A 47 -1.41 -1.33 5.37
C ARG A 47 -0.84 -1.66 6.74
N TYR A 48 -0.99 -2.90 7.19
CA TYR A 48 -0.43 -3.37 8.47
C TYR A 48 1.10 -3.19 8.51
N ARG A 49 1.79 -3.56 7.44
CA ARG A 49 3.25 -3.38 7.34
C ARG A 49 3.65 -1.91 7.32
N VAL A 50 2.94 -1.05 6.58
CA VAL A 50 3.20 0.41 6.56
C VAL A 50 3.00 1.00 7.95
N ALA A 51 1.92 0.66 8.64
CA ALA A 51 1.64 1.15 9.99
C ALA A 51 2.72 0.74 11.00
N MET A 52 3.17 -0.52 10.99
CA MET A 52 4.28 -0.99 11.85
C MET A 52 5.64 -0.35 11.48
N GLY A 53 5.82 0.04 10.21
CA GLY A 53 7.01 0.78 9.78
C GLY A 53 6.99 2.27 10.16
N ASN A 54 5.87 2.75 10.69
CA ASN A 54 5.61 4.15 11.05
C ASN A 54 5.56 4.37 12.57
N GLU A 55 6.01 3.39 13.38
CA GLU A 55 6.23 3.56 14.83
C GLU A 55 7.47 4.43 15.08
N PHE A 56 7.36 5.75 14.86
CA PHE A 56 8.23 6.80 15.41
C PHE A 56 7.45 8.11 15.61
#